data_AF-A0A1Q6TM77-F1
#
_entry.id   AF-A0A1Q6TM77-F1
#
_cell.length_a   1.000
_cell.length_b   1.000
_cell.length_c   1.000
_cell.angle_alpha   90.00
_cell.angle_beta   90.00
_cell.angle_gamma   90.00
#
_symmetry.space_group_name_H-M   'P 1'
#
loop_
_entity.id
_entity.type
_entity.pdbx_description
1 polymer ?
#
loop_
_entity_poly.entity_id
_entity_poly.type
_entity_poly.pdbx_seq_one_letter_code
_entity_poly.pdbx_strand_id
1 'polypeptide(L)'
;MNINPVTNADFSVAENTFKAKIPNSRIKVANKVDDYVEYMLNKYGSVIENNAQAYDTVVKIAQRKDNKVNALYVNSGAITSRIDMNGLNHARDFYRGIVDNIRANSEVQTKGLKEAFSRLV
;
A
#
# COMPACT_ATOMS: atom_id res chain seq x y z
N MET A 1 -6.97 -4.32 -41.43
CA MET A 1 -6.08 -4.49 -40.27
C MET A 1 -6.89 -5.12 -39.16
N ASN A 2 -6.58 -6.36 -38.79
CA ASN A 2 -7.28 -7.07 -37.73
C ASN A 2 -6.51 -6.82 -36.43
N ILE A 3 -7.07 -5.99 -35.55
CA ILE A 3 -6.56 -5.78 -34.20
C ILE A 3 -7.04 -6.96 -33.36
N ASN A 4 -6.14 -7.91 -33.10
CA ASN A 4 -6.44 -9.02 -32.19
C ASN A 4 -6.80 -8.43 -30.81
N PRO A 5 -7.92 -8.83 -30.20
CA PRO A 5 -8.21 -8.45 -28.83
C PRO A 5 -7.16 -9.07 -27.93
N VAL A 6 -6.52 -8.23 -27.10
CA VAL A 6 -5.63 -8.70 -26.04
C VAL A 6 -6.45 -9.64 -25.15
N THR A 7 -6.25 -10.94 -25.32
CA THR A 7 -6.90 -11.95 -24.49
C THR A 7 -6.24 -11.94 -23.12
N ASN A 8 -7.01 -12.14 -22.05
CA ASN A 8 -6.58 -12.09 -20.64
C ASN A 8 -5.42 -13.04 -20.25
N ALA A 9 -4.85 -13.79 -21.20
CA ALA A 9 -3.71 -14.67 -21.01
C ALA A 9 -2.36 -13.93 -20.85
N ASP A 10 -2.26 -12.67 -21.31
CA ASP A 10 -1.01 -11.88 -21.26
C ASP A 10 -0.69 -11.27 -19.88
N PHE A 11 -1.53 -11.51 -18.87
CA PHE A 11 -1.29 -11.08 -17.48
C PHE A 11 -1.12 -12.25 -16.49
N SER A 12 -0.79 -13.45 -16.98
CA SER A 12 -0.63 -14.65 -16.15
C SER A 12 0.75 -14.82 -15.51
N VAL A 13 1.32 -13.75 -14.94
CA VAL A 13 2.54 -13.88 -14.11
C VAL A 13 2.28 -13.33 -12.71
N ALA A 14 2.14 -14.29 -11.80
CA ALA A 14 2.07 -14.20 -10.35
C ALA A 14 0.75 -13.68 -9.74
N GLU A 15 -0.30 -14.51 -9.84
CA GLU A 15 -1.22 -14.68 -8.71
C GLU A 15 -0.49 -15.39 -7.54
N ASN A 16 0.58 -14.77 -7.05
CA ASN A 16 1.09 -15.07 -5.72
C ASN A 16 0.07 -14.48 -4.75
N THR A 17 -0.94 -15.28 -4.45
CA THR A 17 -1.75 -15.11 -3.24
C THR A 17 -0.80 -14.73 -2.10
N PHE A 18 -1.05 -13.59 -1.47
CA PHE A 18 -0.48 -13.13 -0.19
C PHE A 18 -0.55 -14.20 0.92
N LYS A 19 -1.23 -15.32 0.66
CA LYS A 19 -1.24 -16.55 1.46
C LYS A 19 0.09 -17.31 1.48
N ALA A 20 0.97 -17.16 0.49
CA ALA A 20 2.37 -17.45 0.70
C ALA A 20 2.93 -16.34 1.59
N LYS A 21 2.69 -16.46 2.92
CA LYS A 21 3.24 -15.58 3.95
C LYS A 21 4.72 -15.38 3.65
N ILE A 22 5.08 -14.24 3.05
CA ILE A 22 6.48 -13.82 3.01
C ILE A 22 6.86 -13.71 4.48
N PRO A 23 7.78 -14.55 5.00
CA PRO A 23 8.02 -14.65 6.45
C PRO A 23 8.35 -13.30 7.09
N ASN A 24 8.86 -12.37 6.29
CA ASN A 24 9.23 -11.01 6.67
C ASN A 24 8.46 -9.91 5.91
N SER A 25 7.20 -10.15 5.53
CA SER A 25 6.36 -9.13 4.90
C SER A 25 6.37 -7.83 5.72
N ARG A 26 6.67 -6.70 5.07
CA ARG A 26 6.65 -5.36 5.68
C ARG A 26 5.23 -4.81 5.76
N ILE A 27 4.27 -5.42 5.08
CA ILE A 27 2.84 -5.10 5.19
C ILE A 27 2.23 -5.83 6.39
N LYS A 28 1.71 -5.07 7.35
CA LYS A 28 1.02 -5.58 8.54
C LYS A 28 -0.43 -5.12 8.51
N VAL A 29 -1.36 -6.05 8.34
CA VAL A 29 -2.80 -5.76 8.37
C VAL A 29 -3.33 -5.92 9.79
N ALA A 30 -4.01 -4.90 10.30
CA ALA A 30 -4.65 -4.90 11.60
C ALA A 30 -6.09 -5.43 11.47
N ASN A 31 -6.42 -6.40 12.33
CA ASN A 31 -7.73 -7.07 12.35
C ASN A 31 -8.09 -7.73 11.01
N LYS A 32 -9.32 -8.24 10.92
CA LYS A 32 -9.88 -8.74 9.67
C LYS A 32 -10.30 -7.55 8.80
N VAL A 33 -9.86 -7.56 7.54
CA VAL A 33 -10.32 -6.65 6.48
C VAL A 33 -11.36 -7.35 5.60
N ASP A 34 -12.07 -6.60 4.78
CA ASP A 34 -13.01 -7.19 3.83
C ASP A 34 -12.32 -7.84 2.62
N ASP A 35 -13.07 -8.66 1.90
CA ASP A 35 -12.58 -9.46 0.78
C ASP A 35 -12.01 -8.59 -0.35
N TYR A 36 -12.52 -7.37 -0.52
CA TYR A 36 -12.00 -6.44 -1.52
C TYR A 36 -10.60 -5.94 -1.14
N VAL A 37 -10.40 -5.49 0.11
CA VAL A 37 -9.08 -5.09 0.59
C VAL A 37 -8.11 -6.27 0.55
N GLU A 38 -8.56 -7.47 0.95
CA GLU A 38 -7.74 -8.67 0.86
C GLU A 38 -7.34 -8.98 -0.59
N TYR A 39 -8.28 -8.98 -1.53
CA TYR A 39 -8.01 -9.16 -2.96
C TYR A 39 -7.00 -8.12 -3.48
N MET A 40 -7.18 -6.86 -3.11
CA MET A 40 -6.31 -5.77 -3.54
C MET A 40 -4.89 -5.90 -3.00
N LEU A 41 -4.73 -6.30 -1.73
CA LEU A 41 -3.43 -6.59 -1.13
C LEU A 41 -2.78 -7.85 -1.74
N ASN A 42 -3.56 -8.86 -2.11
CA ASN A 42 -3.04 -10.00 -2.89
C ASN A 42 -2.51 -9.55 -4.25
N LYS A 43 -3.27 -8.72 -4.96
CA LYS A 43 -2.96 -8.29 -6.33
C LYS A 43 -1.80 -7.30 -6.41
N TYR A 44 -1.68 -6.38 -5.46
CA TYR A 44 -0.70 -5.28 -5.49
C TYR A 44 0.32 -5.33 -4.34
N GLY A 45 0.28 -6.38 -3.51
CA GLY A 45 1.14 -6.52 -2.34
C GLY A 45 2.62 -6.44 -2.69
N SER A 46 3.06 -7.04 -3.81
CA SER A 46 4.46 -6.98 -4.27
C SER A 46 4.94 -5.55 -4.53
N VAL A 47 4.11 -4.71 -5.14
CA VAL A 47 4.44 -3.29 -5.39
C VAL A 47 4.58 -2.53 -4.09
N ILE A 48 3.69 -2.76 -3.14
CA ILE A 48 3.70 -2.11 -1.83
C ILE A 48 4.93 -2.58 -1.02
N GLU A 49 5.21 -3.88 -1.00
CA GLU A 49 6.39 -4.48 -0.35
C GLU A 49 7.70 -3.90 -0.90
N ASN A 50 7.84 -3.83 -2.22
CA ASN A 50 9.04 -3.28 -2.86
C ASN A 50 9.28 -1.81 -2.46
N ASN A 51 8.21 -0.99 -2.37
CA ASN A 51 8.33 0.39 -1.91
C ASN A 51 8.67 0.44 -0.41
N ALA A 52 8.00 -0.37 0.42
CA ALA A 52 8.28 -0.45 1.84
C ALA A 52 9.74 -0.88 2.11
N GLN A 53 10.27 -1.81 1.32
CA GLN A 53 11.65 -2.25 1.39
C GLN A 53 12.64 -1.16 0.96
N ALA A 54 12.34 -0.44 -0.13
CA ALA A 54 13.21 0.65 -0.61
C ALA A 54 13.38 1.78 0.42
N TYR A 55 12.35 2.04 1.23
CA TYR A 55 12.37 3.05 2.28
C TYR A 55 12.57 2.49 3.69
N ASP A 56 12.94 1.21 3.79
CA ASP A 56 13.12 0.46 5.04
C ASP A 56 12.00 0.69 6.09
N THR A 57 10.74 0.69 5.67
CA THR A 57 9.60 0.92 6.55
C THR A 57 8.70 -0.31 6.68
N VAL A 58 7.88 -0.30 7.74
CA VAL A 58 6.79 -1.26 7.96
C VAL A 58 5.47 -0.53 7.72
N VAL A 59 4.64 -1.09 6.85
CA VAL A 59 3.35 -0.51 6.46
C VAL A 59 2.24 -1.18 7.26
N LYS A 60 1.62 -0.43 8.17
CA LYS A 60 0.45 -0.87 8.94
C LYS A 60 -0.82 -0.43 8.22
N ILE A 61 -1.70 -1.38 7.97
CA ILE A 61 -2.97 -1.15 7.26
C ILE A 61 -4.12 -1.56 8.17
N ALA A 62 -5.10 -0.68 8.36
CA ALA A 62 -6.34 -0.99 9.05
C ALA A 62 -7.51 -0.55 8.19
N GLN A 63 -8.56 -1.37 8.10
CA GLN A 63 -9.82 -0.95 7.48
C GLN A 63 -10.82 -0.57 8.57
N ARG A 64 -11.51 0.56 8.36
CA ARG A 64 -12.72 0.89 9.10
C ARG A 64 -13.88 0.91 8.12
N LYS A 65 -14.84 0.02 8.37
CA LYS A 65 -16.06 -0.10 7.59
C LYS A 65 -17.28 -0.09 8.51
N ASP A 66 -18.14 0.89 8.32
CA ASP A 66 -19.46 1.00 8.94
C ASP A 66 -20.46 1.59 7.92
N ASN A 67 -21.70 1.83 8.35
CA ASN A 67 -22.78 2.28 7.45
C ASN A 67 -22.54 3.67 6.82
N LYS A 68 -21.53 4.43 7.28
CA LYS A 68 -21.20 5.78 6.80
C LYS A 68 -19.76 5.91 6.32
N VAL A 69 -18.88 5.00 6.76
CA VAL A 69 -17.44 5.07 6.52
C VAL A 69 -16.99 3.78 5.88
N ASN A 70 -16.29 3.89 4.76
CA ASN A 70 -15.48 2.81 4.22
C ASN A 70 -14.12 3.40 3.89
N ALA A 71 -13.15 3.19 4.77
CA ALA A 71 -11.84 3.81 4.64
C ALA A 71 -10.72 2.86 5.03
N LEU A 72 -9.61 3.00 4.31
CA LEU A 72 -8.35 2.37 4.65
C LEU A 72 -7.46 3.39 5.36
N TYR A 73 -6.94 3.00 6.51
CA TYR A 73 -5.95 3.76 7.26
C TYR A 73 -4.59 3.11 7.04
N VAL A 74 -3.63 3.89 6.55
CA VAL A 74 -2.29 3.43 6.21
C VAL A 74 -1.29 4.24 7.01
N ASN A 75 -0.45 3.56 7.78
CA ASN A 75 0.61 4.18 8.56
C ASN A 75 1.93 3.49 8.24
N SER A 76 2.93 4.27 7.83
CA SER A 76 4.30 3.81 7.55
C SER A 76 5.35 4.68 8.24
N GLY A 77 4.96 5.36 9.32
CA GLY A 77 5.80 6.33 10.03
C GLY A 77 4.99 7.35 10.81
N ALA A 78 5.43 8.60 10.77
CA ALA A 78 4.81 9.73 11.47
C ALA A 78 3.39 10.09 10.96
N ILE A 79 3.15 9.95 9.66
CA ILE A 79 1.89 10.33 8.99
C ILE A 79 1.03 9.09 8.75
N THR A 80 -0.24 9.18 9.16
CA THR A 80 -1.28 8.21 8.78
C THR A 80 -2.15 8.78 7.68
N SER A 81 -2.24 8.09 6.54
CA SER A 81 -3.14 8.46 5.44
C SER A 81 -4.48 7.76 5.60
N ARG A 82 -5.57 8.49 5.36
CA ARG A 82 -6.93 7.95 5.21
C ARG A 82 -7.29 7.90 3.74
N ILE A 83 -7.48 6.71 3.20
CA ILE A 83 -7.92 6.48 1.83
C ILE A 83 -9.42 6.19 1.88
N ASP A 84 -10.22 7.07 1.29
CA ASP A 84 -11.66 6.84 1.16
C ASP A 84 -11.91 5.76 0.11
N MET A 85 -12.45 4.62 0.54
CA MET A 85 -12.70 3.48 -0.34
C MET A 85 -14.01 3.59 -1.11
N ASN A 86 -14.93 4.46 -0.68
CA ASN A 86 -16.19 4.66 -1.41
C ASN A 86 -15.98 5.36 -2.75
N GLY A 87 -14.91 6.15 -2.88
CA GLY A 87 -14.55 6.90 -4.09
C GLY A 87 -13.51 6.21 -4.98
N LEU A 88 -13.07 4.99 -4.66
CA LEU A 88 -12.07 4.28 -5.45
C LEU A 88 -12.69 3.73 -6.74
N ASN A 89 -12.58 4.48 -7.83
CA ASN A 89 -13.04 4.06 -9.15
C ASN A 89 -12.11 3.01 -9.79
N HIS A 90 -10.84 2.97 -9.37
CA HIS A 90 -9.84 2.07 -9.95
C HIS A 90 -8.97 1.39 -8.90
N ALA A 91 -8.67 0.12 -9.17
CA ALA A 91 -7.73 -0.69 -8.41
C ALA A 91 -6.34 -0.02 -8.24
N ARG A 92 -5.96 0.83 -9.20
CA ARG A 92 -4.71 1.58 -9.14
C ARG A 92 -4.66 2.59 -8.00
N ASP A 93 -5.79 3.22 -7.68
CA ASP A 93 -5.85 4.29 -6.69
C ASP A 93 -5.68 3.75 -5.26
N PHE A 94 -6.09 2.49 -5.04
CA PHE A 94 -5.89 1.78 -3.78
C PHE A 94 -4.41 1.69 -3.39
N TYR A 95 -3.57 1.08 -4.25
CA TYR A 95 -2.17 0.87 -3.90
C TYR A 95 -1.36 2.16 -3.99
N ARG A 96 -1.75 3.11 -4.87
CA ARG A 96 -1.13 4.43 -4.95
C ARG A 96 -1.24 5.18 -3.63
N GLY A 97 -2.43 5.23 -3.03
CA GLY A 97 -2.59 5.88 -1.72
C GLY A 97 -1.70 5.26 -0.63
N ILE A 98 -1.44 3.94 -0.68
CA ILE A 98 -0.52 3.27 0.23
C ILE A 98 0.93 3.70 -0.05
N VAL A 99 1.37 3.67 -1.30
CA VAL A 99 2.73 4.05 -1.71
C VAL A 99 3.01 5.52 -1.44
N ASP A 100 2.04 6.40 -1.64
CA ASP A 100 2.18 7.83 -1.38
C ASP A 100 2.35 8.10 0.12
N ASN A 101 1.67 7.32 0.99
CA ASN A 101 1.91 7.39 2.44
C ASN A 101 3.35 7.01 2.80
N ILE A 102 3.90 5.97 2.17
CA ILE A 102 5.29 5.52 2.37
C ILE A 102 6.27 6.64 1.99
N ARG A 103 6.08 7.23 0.81
CA ARG A 103 6.96 8.30 0.30
C ARG A 103 6.90 9.55 1.18
N ALA A 104 5.69 10.00 1.53
CA ALA A 104 5.51 11.15 2.40
C ALA A 104 6.22 10.96 3.76
N ASN A 105 6.15 9.75 4.32
CA ASN A 105 6.85 9.44 5.56
C ASN A 105 8.38 9.38 5.41
N SER A 106 8.90 8.86 4.30
CA SER A 106 10.34 8.89 4.02
C SER A 106 10.86 10.33 3.89
N GLU A 107 10.10 11.22 3.26
CA GLU A 107 10.47 12.65 3.17
C GLU A 107 10.50 13.32 4.53
N VAL A 108 9.52 13.05 5.40
CA VAL A 108 9.50 13.56 6.78
C VAL A 108 10.71 13.08 7.56
N GLN A 109 11.04 11.79 7.48
CA GLN A 109 12.23 11.24 8.15
C GLN A 109 13.51 11.91 7.66
N THR A 110 13.65 12.10 6.35
CA THR A 110 14.82 12.74 5.75
C THR A 110 14.96 14.20 6.20
N LYS A 111 13.85 14.95 6.27
CA LYS A 111 13.85 16.34 6.75
C LYS A 111 14.22 16.42 8.24
N GLY A 112 13.59 15.58 9.08
CA GLY A 112 13.89 15.53 10.50
C GLY A 112 15.36 15.19 10.80
N LEU A 113 15.94 14.26 10.02
CA LEU A 113 17.36 13.93 10.13
C LEU A 113 18.27 15.10 9.76
N LYS A 114 17.99 15.81 8.66
CA LYS A 114 18.75 17.00 8.25
C LYS A 114 18.69 18.10 9.30
N GLU A 115 17.50 18.39 9.82
CA GLU A 115 17.33 19.39 10.88
C GLU A 115 18.08 19.02 12.16
N ALA A 116 18.09 17.74 12.54
CA ALA A 116 18.83 17.26 13.70
C ALA A 116 20.34 17.48 13.52
N PHE A 117 20.90 17.16 12.36
CA PHE A 117 22.31 17.43 12.07
C PHE A 117 22.63 18.92 12.06
N SER A 118 21.78 19.78 11.49
CA SER A 118 21.98 21.23 11.48
C SER A 118 21.95 21.88 12.87
N ARG A 119 21.41 21.21 13.90
CA ARG A 119 21.43 21.70 15.28
C ARG A 119 22.68 21.28 16.07
N LEU A 120 23.48 20.38 15.51
CA LEU A 120 24.69 19.84 16.15
C LEU A 120 25.99 20.51 15.65
N VAL A 121 25.90 21.31 14.58
CA VAL A 121 26.98 22.16 14.03
C VAL A 121 26.70 23.62 14.32
#